data_AF-A0A5C0DNN7-F1
#
_entry.id   AF-A0A5C0DNN7-F1
#
_cell.length_a   1.000
_cell.length_b   1.000
_cell.length_c   1.000
_cell.angle_alpha   90.00
_cell.angle_beta   90.00
_cell.angle_gamma   90.00
#
_symmetry.space_group_name_H-M   'P 1'
#
loop_
_entity.id
_entity.type
_entity.pdbx_description
1 polymer ?
#
loop_
_entity_poly.entity_id
_entity_poly.type
_entity_poly.pdbx_seq_one_letter_code
_entity_poly.pdbx_strand_id
1 'polypeptide(L)' 'MKDLEDAVGQFVLYDHLLARYYPEYKLFLAVSESTCKTVFEEEAGQTLIEDGVIRLFSFDAEQEVIVKWIP' A
#
# COMPACT_ATOMS: atom_id res chain seq x y z
N MET A 1 -0.08 14.23 0.13
CA MET A 1 0.21 14.31 -1.32
C MET A 1 1.61 13.81 -1.69
N LYS A 2 2.72 14.56 -1.49
CA LYS A 2 4.03 14.13 -2.01
C LYS A 2 4.50 12.74 -1.51
N ASP A 3 4.34 12.45 -0.23
CA ASP A 3 4.74 11.14 0.32
C ASP A 3 3.91 9.99 -0.27
N LEU A 4 2.62 10.23 -0.57
CA LEU A 4 1.75 9.25 -1.22
C LEU A 4 2.16 9.05 -2.68
N GLU A 5 2.40 10.12 -3.42
CA GLU A 5 2.88 10.06 -4.81
C GLU A 5 4.20 9.29 -4.93
N ASP A 6 5.16 9.60 -4.05
CA ASP A 6 6.46 8.93 -4.01
C ASP A 6 6.30 7.43 -3.64
N ALA A 7 5.47 7.10 -2.65
CA ALA A 7 5.22 5.71 -2.24
C ALA A 7 4.50 4.90 -3.34
N VAL A 8 3.50 5.49 -4.00
CA VAL A 8 2.78 4.85 -5.12
C VAL A 8 3.70 4.63 -6.30
N GLY A 9 4.53 5.61 -6.65
CA GLY A 9 5.52 5.49 -7.72
C GLY A 9 6.51 4.34 -7.47
N GLN A 10 7.01 4.22 -6.24
CA GLN A 10 7.87 3.10 -5.83
C GLN A 10 7.12 1.76 -5.88
N PHE A 11 5.89 1.71 -5.35
CA PHE A 11 5.08 0.51 -5.35
C PHE A 11 4.87 -0.04 -6.77
N VAL A 12 4.39 0.80 -7.69
CA VAL A 12 4.12 0.38 -9.07
C VAL A 12 5.39 -0.12 -9.77
N LEU A 13 6.51 0.58 -9.57
CA LEU A 13 7.80 0.17 -10.14
C LEU A 13 8.22 -1.21 -9.63
N TYR A 14 8.23 -1.41 -8.32
CA TYR A 14 8.68 -2.68 -7.73
C TYR A 14 7.70 -3.82 -7.99
N ASP A 15 6.40 -3.54 -8.02
CA ASP A 15 5.38 -4.54 -8.34
C ASP A 15 5.58 -5.10 -9.76
N HIS A 16 5.84 -4.23 -10.74
CA HIS A 16 6.12 -4.64 -12.12
C HIS A 16 7.43 -5.44 -12.23
N LEU A 17 8.47 -5.05 -11.49
CA LEU A 17 9.73 -5.79 -11.46
C LEU A 17 9.55 -7.18 -10.81
N LEU A 18 8.85 -7.26 -9.69
CA LEU A 18 8.55 -8.52 -9.01
C LEU A 18 7.70 -9.44 -9.88
N ALA A 19 6.64 -8.93 -10.51
CA ALA A 19 5.81 -9.72 -11.42
C ALA A 19 6.62 -10.33 -12.58
N ARG A 20 7.70 -9.68 -13.00
CA ARG A 20 8.58 -10.16 -14.07
C ARG A 20 9.61 -11.19 -13.60
N TYR A 21 10.23 -10.99 -12.44
CA TYR A 21 11.38 -11.78 -11.99
C TYR A 21 11.04 -12.81 -10.91
N TYR A 22 9.95 -12.58 -10.16
CA TYR A 22 9.53 -13.31 -8.97
C TYR A 22 7.99 -13.36 -8.88
N PRO A 23 7.30 -13.93 -9.89
CA PRO A 23 5.84 -13.84 -10.05
C PRO A 23 5.04 -14.49 -8.91
N GLU A 24 5.65 -15.35 -8.11
CA GLU A 24 5.06 -15.97 -6.92
C GLU A 24 4.93 -15.00 -5.73
N TYR A 25 5.66 -13.88 -5.74
CA TYR A 25 5.62 -12.88 -4.68
C TYR A 25 4.63 -11.77 -4.99
N LYS A 26 3.80 -11.42 -4.00
CA LYS A 26 2.90 -10.28 -4.07
C LYS A 26 3.43 -9.14 -3.22
N LEU A 27 3.62 -7.98 -3.85
CA LEU A 27 4.01 -6.77 -3.12
C LEU A 27 2.80 -6.17 -2.40
N PHE A 28 3.02 -5.71 -1.17
CA PHE A 28 2.07 -4.94 -0.38
C PHE A 28 2.79 -3.73 0.24
N LEU A 29 2.12 -2.58 0.25
CA LEU A 29 2.56 -1.40 0.96
C LEU A 29 2.22 -1.54 2.46
N ALA A 30 3.22 -1.41 3.33
CA ALA A 30 3.02 -1.39 4.76
C ALA A 30 2.76 0.04 5.23
N VAL A 31 1.62 0.29 5.88
CA VAL A 31 1.29 1.60 6.45
C VAL A 31 0.88 1.45 7.91
N SER A 32 1.22 2.44 8.75
CA SER A 32 0.68 2.43 10.12
C SER A 32 -0.84 2.59 10.08
N GLU A 33 -1.56 2.12 11.09
CA GLU A 33 -3.02 2.29 11.15
C GLU A 33 -3.43 3.78 11.14
N SER A 34 -2.62 4.66 11.74
CA SER A 34 -2.84 6.10 11.70
C SER A 34 -2.73 6.67 10.28
N THR A 35 -1.66 6.33 9.55
CA THR A 35 -1.48 6.76 8.15
C THR A 35 -2.54 6.13 7.24
N CYS A 36 -2.90 4.87 7.49
CA CYS A 36 -3.96 4.17 6.78
C CYS A 36 -5.25 4.99 6.82
N LYS A 37 -5.71 5.41 8.00
CA LYS A 37 -6.93 6.22 8.15
C LYS A 37 -6.88 7.51 7.32
N THR A 38 -5.75 8.22 7.33
CA THR A 38 -5.57 9.44 6.54
C THR A 38 -5.54 9.17 5.03
N VAL A 39 -4.85 8.11 4.57
CA VAL A 39 -4.82 7.72 3.15
C VAL A 39 -6.21 7.31 2.67
N PHE A 40 -7.02 6.68 3.53
CA PHE A 40 -8.42 6.38 3.26
C PHE A 40 -9.34 7.60 3.31
N GLU A 41 -8.93 8.73 3.88
CA GLU A 41 -9.71 9.97 3.84
C GLU A 41 -9.45 10.77 2.55
N GLU A 42 -8.31 10.52 1.88
CA GLU A 42 -7.97 11.14 0.60
C GLU A 42 -8.61 10.36 -0.58
N GLU A 43 -9.41 11.06 -1.40
CA GLU A 43 -10.10 10.50 -2.58
C GLU A 43 -9.15 9.78 -3.55
N ALA A 44 -7.94 10.32 -3.75
CA ALA A 44 -6.92 9.71 -4.59
C ALA A 44 -6.45 8.36 -4.04
N GLY A 45 -6.26 8.25 -2.72
CA GLY A 45 -5.84 7.01 -2.06
C GLY A 45 -6.90 5.93 -2.18
N GLN A 46 -8.17 6.27 -1.92
CA GLN A 46 -9.29 5.35 -2.12
C GLN A 46 -9.39 4.86 -3.56
N THR A 47 -9.33 5.77 -4.54
CA THR A 47 -9.43 5.44 -5.97
C THR A 47 -8.36 4.42 -6.38
N LEU A 48 -7.10 4.62 -5.96
CA LEU A 48 -5.99 3.72 -6.30
C LEU A 48 -6.17 2.31 -5.71
N ILE A 49 -6.82 2.20 -4.55
CA ILE A 49 -7.12 0.91 -3.91
C ILE A 49 -8.29 0.24 -4.63
N GLU A 50 -9.36 0.98 -4.92
CA GLU A 50 -10.55 0.48 -5.62
C GLU A 50 -10.23 0.00 -7.04
N ASP A 51 -9.34 0.71 -7.74
CA ASP A 51 -8.84 0.33 -9.07
C ASP A 51 -7.82 -0.84 -9.02
N GLY A 52 -7.43 -1.29 -7.82
CA GLY A 52 -6.46 -2.37 -7.63
C GLY A 52 -5.03 -2.01 -8.02
N VAL A 53 -4.72 -0.71 -8.13
CA VAL A 53 -3.38 -0.21 -8.47
C VAL A 53 -2.39 -0.48 -7.34
N ILE A 54 -2.86 -0.35 -6.10
CA ILE A 54 -2.05 -0.60 -4.91
C ILE A 54 -2.71 -1.61 -3.99
N ARG A 55 -1.87 -2.44 -3.37
CA ARG A 55 -2.28 -3.37 -2.31
C ARG A 55 -1.54 -2.99 -1.06
N LEU A 56 -2.21 -2.99 0.09
CA LEU A 56 -1.61 -2.54 1.32
C LEU A 56 -2.06 -3.36 2.53
N PHE A 57 -1.28 -3.30 3.59
CA PHE A 57 -1.70 -3.75 4.91
C PHE A 57 -1.40 -2.66 5.94
N SER A 58 -2.29 -2.55 6.92
CA SER A 58 -2.09 -1.67 8.06
C SER A 58 -1.52 -2.44 9.25
N PHE A 59 -0.65 -1.79 10.01
CA PHE A 59 -0.10 -2.32 11.25
C PHE A 59 -0.22 -1.31 12.40
N ASP A 60 -0.34 -1.84 13.62
CA ASP A 60 -0.21 -1.07 14.85
C ASP A 60 1.27 -1.07 15.24
N ALA A 61 1.88 0.12 15.31
CA ALA A 61 3.30 0.27 15.60
C ALA A 61 3.63 0.09 17.09
N GLU A 62 2.66 0.25 18.00
CA GLU A 62 2.86 0.07 19.44
C GLU A 62 2.69 -1.41 19.84
N GLN A 63 1.70 -2.08 19.26
CA GLN A 63 1.42 -3.49 19.52
C GLN A 63 2.24 -4.44 18.63
N GLU A 64 2.89 -3.91 17.57
CA GLU A 64 3.64 -4.67 16.57
C GLU A 64 2.81 -5.76 15.88
N VAL A 65 1.52 -5.48 15.63
CA VAL A 65 0.59 -6.42 14.99
C VAL A 65 0.06 -5.90 13.66
N ILE A 66 -0.22 -6.82 12.74
CA ILE A 66 -0.95 -6.52 11.51
C ILE A 66 -2.43 -6.38 11.86
N VAL A 67 -3.02 -5.26 11.46
CA VAL A 67 -4.42 -4.90 11.76
C VAL A 67 -5.34 -5.35 10.61
N LYS A 68 -4.98 -5.03 9.36
CA LYS A 68 -5.83 -5.32 8.20
C LYS A 68 -5.03 -5.52 6.92
N TRP A 69 -5.50 -6.44 6.07
CA TRP A 69 -5.04 -6.58 4.68
C TRP A 69 -6.07 -6.02 3.70
N ILE A 70 -5.58 -5.34 2.66
CA ILE A 70 -6.38 -4.72 1.60
C ILE A 70 -5.77 -5.17 0.27
N PRO A 71 -6.31 -6.26 -0.30
CA PRO A 71 -5.76 -6.90 -1.49
C PRO A 71 -6.14 -6.20 -2.79
#